data_AF-A0A835B1F6-F1
#
_entry.id   AF-A0A835B1F6-F1
#
_cell.length_a   1.000
_cell.length_b   1.000
_cell.length_c   1.000
_cell.angle_alpha   90.00
_cell.angle_beta   90.00
_cell.angle_gamma   90.00
#
_symmetry.space_group_name_H-M   'P 1'
#
loop_
_entity.id
_entity.type
_entity.pdbx_description
1 polymer ?
#
loop_
_entity_poly.entity_id
_entity_poly.type
_entity_poly.pdbx_seq_one_letter_code
_entity_poly.pdbx_strand_id
1 'polypeptide(L)' 'MESLHMITQARLDFGNVIFREVFILACWSIWCHRNNIIFERVFEKEMKLVTLRVNPVFRDKINAFLSNLL' A
#
# COMPACT_ATOMS: atom_id res chain seq x y z
N MET A 1 -3.42 28.02 13.91
CA MET A 1 -3.10 28.05 15.36
C MET A 1 -3.38 26.70 16.01
N GLU A 2 -4.47 26.01 15.68
CA GLU A 2 -4.81 24.67 16.23
C GLU A 2 -3.85 23.53 15.82
N SER A 3 -3.36 23.50 14.59
CA SER A 3 -2.43 22.45 14.11
C SER A 3 -1.13 22.41 14.90
N LEU A 4 -0.55 23.57 15.19
CA LEU A 4 0.67 23.69 15.99
C LEU A 4 0.44 23.22 17.44
N HIS A 5 -0.73 23.53 18.01
CA HIS A 5 -1.11 23.07 19.33
C HIS A 5 -1.25 21.55 19.37
N MET A 6 -1.91 20.94 18.39
CA MET A 6 -2.04 19.48 18.29
C MET A 6 -0.68 18.79 18.13
N ILE A 7 0.23 19.34 17.31
CA ILE A 7 1.60 18.80 17.15
C ILE A 7 2.36 18.89 18.47
N THR A 8 2.23 20.02 19.18
CA THR A 8 2.91 20.22 20.48
C THR A 8 2.37 19.24 21.51
N GLN A 9 1.05 19.05 21.59
CA GLN A 9 0.42 18.09 22.50
C GLN A 9 0.84 16.65 22.18
N ALA A 10 0.81 16.25 20.91
CA ALA A 10 1.25 14.92 20.48
C ALA A 10 2.71 14.64 20.84
N ARG A 11 3.58 15.66 20.80
CA ARG A 11 4.99 15.54 21.24
C ARG A 11 5.11 15.27 22.74
N LEU A 12 4.29 15.94 23.56
CA LEU A 12 4.24 15.70 25.00
C LEU A 12 3.71 14.29 25.30
N ASP A 13 2.63 13.91 24.61
CA ASP A 13 1.97 12.60 24.78
C ASP A 13 2.84 11.44 24.28
N PHE A 14 3.83 11.67 23.41
CA PHE A 14 4.74 10.63 22.94
C PHE A 14 5.58 9.96 24.06
N GLY A 15 5.70 10.64 25.21
CA GLY A 15 6.28 10.04 26.42
C GLY A 15 5.41 8.93 27.02
N ASN A 16 4.10 8.96 26.78
CA ASN A 16 3.16 7.94 27.22
C ASN A 16 3.31 6.67 26.37
N VAL A 17 3.48 5.52 27.04
CA VAL A 17 3.69 4.22 26.38
C VAL A 17 2.52 3.84 25.48
N ILE A 18 1.28 4.00 25.96
CA ILE A 18 0.07 3.64 25.22
C ILE A 18 -0.06 4.51 23.97
N PHE A 19 0.13 5.83 24.11
CA PHE A 19 0.08 6.74 22.97
C PHE A 19 1.11 6.38 21.91
N ARG A 20 2.34 6.06 22.33
CA ARG A 20 3.42 5.67 21.42
C ARG A 20 3.12 4.36 20.69
N GLU A 21 2.56 3.36 21.38
CA GLU A 21 2.13 2.11 20.73
C GLU A 21 1.07 2.36 19.68
N VAL A 22 0.03 3.12 20.01
CA VAL A 22 -1.03 3.50 19.06
C VAL A 22 -0.45 4.25 17.86
N PHE A 23 0.46 5.19 18.09
CA PHE A 23 1.11 5.96 17.04
C PHE A 23 1.92 5.07 16.09
N ILE A 24 2.73 4.15 16.64
CA ILE A 24 3.53 3.21 15.85
C ILE A 24 2.61 2.29 15.02
N LEU A 25 1.54 1.77 15.61
CA LEU A 25 0.58 0.93 14.90
C LEU A 25 -0.14 1.70 13.77
N ALA A 26 -0.50 2.95 14.00
CA ALA A 26 -1.09 3.81 12.97
C ALA A 26 -0.11 4.06 11.82
N CYS A 27 1.16 4.40 12.12
CA CYS A 27 2.21 4.58 11.12
C CYS A 27 2.44 3.30 10.31
N TRP A 28 2.48 2.14 10.98
CA TRP A 28 2.62 0.84 10.33
C TRP A 28 1.45 0.54 9.40
N SER A 29 0.22 0.74 9.87
CA SER A 29 -1.00 0.55 9.07
C SER A 29 -1.00 1.42 7.81
N ILE A 30 -0.63 2.70 7.94
CA ILE A 30 -0.50 3.62 6.81
C ILE A 30 0.58 3.15 5.83
N TRP A 31 1.74 2.71 6.33
CA TRP A 31 2.81 2.16 5.50
C TRP A 31 2.31 0.93 4.71
N CYS A 32 1.63 -0.01 5.38
CA CYS A 32 1.13 -1.23 4.74
C CYS A 32 0.11 -0.90 3.66
N HIS A 33 -0.86 -0.03 3.99
CA HIS A 33 -1.89 0.37 3.04
C HIS A 33 -1.31 1.06 1.81
N ARG A 34 -0.37 2.00 2.00
CA ARG A 34 0.29 2.70 0.88
C ARG A 34 1.08 1.73 0.00
N ASN A 35 1.83 0.81 0.59
CA ASN A 35 2.60 -0.14 -0.19
C ASN A 35 1.73 -1.15 -0.90
N ASN A 36 0.66 -1.63 -0.29
CA ASN A 36 -0.30 -2.50 -0.98
C ASN A 36 -0.86 -1.81 -2.24
N ILE A 37 -1.28 -0.54 -2.14
CA ILE A 37 -1.76 0.22 -3.31
C ILE A 37 -0.67 0.38 -4.37
N ILE A 38 0.56 0.71 -3.97
CA ILE A 38 1.67 0.89 -4.91
C ILE A 38 1.99 -0.44 -5.60
N PHE A 39 2.16 -1.52 -4.84
CA PHE A 39 2.48 -2.83 -5.37
C PHE A 39 1.37 -3.40 -6.26
N GLU A 40 0.10 -3.26 -5.86
CA GLU A 40 -1.06 -3.67 -6.66
C GLU A 40 -1.11 -2.93 -8.00
N ARG A 41 -1.00 -1.59 -7.97
CA ARG A 41 -1.05 -0.76 -9.19
C ARG A 41 0.15 -1.00 -10.11
N VAL A 42 1.35 -1.14 -9.55
CA VAL A 42 2.56 -1.42 -10.32
C VAL A 42 2.46 -2.82 -10.94
N PHE A 43 2.06 -3.82 -10.16
CA PHE A 43 1.88 -5.18 -10.63
C PHE A 43 0.84 -5.26 -11.75
N GLU A 44 -0.33 -4.65 -11.57
CA GLU A 44 -1.38 -4.61 -12.59
C GLU A 44 -0.88 -3.97 -13.90
N LYS A 45 -0.13 -2.86 -13.80
CA LYS A 45 0.44 -2.17 -14.95
C LYS A 45 1.45 -3.03 -15.70
N GLU A 46 2.41 -3.63 -14.98
CA GLU A 46 3.44 -4.49 -15.59
C GLU A 46 2.82 -5.74 -16.23
N MET A 47 1.83 -6.37 -15.57
CA MET A 47 1.14 -7.54 -16.13
C MET A 47 0.36 -7.19 -17.40
N LYS A 48 -0.28 -6.02 -17.48
CA LYS A 48 -0.92 -5.56 -18.74
C LYS A 48 0.08 -5.45 -19.89
N LEU A 49 1.31 -4.98 -19.64
CA LEU A 49 2.35 -4.90 -20.67
C LEU A 49 2.81 -6.28 -21.15
N VAL A 50 2.93 -7.24 -20.22
CA VAL A 50 3.26 -8.64 -20.55
C VAL A 50 2.19 -9.24 -21.45
N THR A 51 0.90 -9.06 -21.14
CA THR A 51 -0.21 -9.56 -21.96
C THR A 51 -0.19 -8.98 -23.39
N LEU A 52 0.22 -7.71 -23.55
CA LEU A 52 0.34 -7.08 -24.86
C LEU A 52 1.48 -7.66 -25.70
N ARG A 53 2.59 -8.05 -25.07
CA ARG A 53 3.80 -8.54 -25.74
C ARG A 53 3.85 -10.06 -25.93
N VAL A 54 2.96 -10.80 -25.28
CA VAL A 54 3.00 -12.27 -25.35
C VAL A 54 2.52 -12.79 -26.70
N ASN A 55 3.14 -13.90 -27.14
CA ASN A 55 2.74 -14.57 -28.36
C ASN A 55 1.24 -14.94 -28.30
N PRO A 56 0.46 -14.68 -29.36
CA PRO A 56 -1.00 -14.87 -29.35
C PRO A 56 -1.47 -16.23 -28.84
N VAL A 57 -0.71 -17.29 -29.11
CA VAL A 57 -1.03 -18.67 -28.70
C VAL A 57 -1.09 -18.82 -27.16
N PHE A 58 -0.37 -17.99 -26.42
CA PHE A 58 -0.31 -18.05 -24.95
C PHE A 58 -1.15 -16.97 -24.26
N ARG A 59 -1.73 -16.03 -25.02
CA ARG A 59 -2.46 -14.89 -24.47
C ARG A 59 -3.61 -15.31 -23.57
N ASP A 60 -4.42 -16.26 -24.00
CA ASP A 60 -5.60 -16.70 -23.25
C ASP A 60 -5.22 -17.44 -21.97
N LYS A 61 -4.12 -18.21 -21.99
CA LYS A 61 -3.58 -18.89 -20.79
C LYS A 61 -3.08 -17.87 -19.76
N ILE A 62 -2.41 -16.82 -20.20
CA ILE A 62 -1.91 -15.76 -19.32
C ILE A 62 -3.06 -14.93 -18.75
N ASN A 63 -4.07 -14.61 -19.56
CA ASN A 63 -5.26 -13.91 -19.08
C ASN A 63 -6.02 -14.72 -18.03
N ALA A 64 -6.20 -16.02 -18.27
CA ALA A 64 -6.83 -16.92 -17.30
C ALA A 64 -6.01 -17.07 -16.01
N PHE A 65 -4.67 -17.11 -16.10
CA PHE A 65 -3.83 -17.12 -14.90
C PHE A 65 -3.98 -15.82 -14.10
N LEU A 66 -3.93 -14.66 -14.77
CA LEU A 66 -4.06 -13.35 -14.15
C LEU A 66 -5.41 -13.14 -13.48
N SER A 67 -6.50 -13.58 -14.09
CA SER A 67 -7.85 -13.46 -13.53
C SER A 67 -8.09 -14.35 -12.31
N ASN A 68 -7.23 -15.34 -12.06
CA ASN A 68 -7.29 -16.18 -10.86
C ASN A 68 -6.34 -15.68 -9.76
N LEU A 69 -5.42 -14.76 -10.08
CA LEU A 69 -4.43 -14.22 -9.16
C LEU A 69 -4.92 -12.95 -8.45
N LEU A 70 -5.79 -12.18 -9.13
CA LEU A 70 -6.48 -10.98 -8.65
C LEU A 70 -7.91 -11.34 -8.23
#